data_AF-G7TBP7-F1
#
_entry.id   AF-G7TBP7-F1
#
_cell.length_a   1.000
_cell.length_b   1.000
_cell.length_c   1.000
_cell.angle_alpha   90.00
_cell.angle_beta   90.00
_cell.angle_gamma   90.00
#
_symmetry.space_group_name_H-M   'P 1'
#
loop_
_entity.id
_entity.type
_entity.pdbx_description
1 polymer ?
#
loop_
_entity_poly.entity_id
_entity_poly.type
_entity_poly.pdbx_seq_one_letter_code
_entity_poly.pdbx_strand_id
1 'polypeptide(L)'
;MLLLSVLLACAGCGGVSLPATAQQSAYPLPSYFPDPKAQALALAAEHGNVQEVRRLMKEEHVNPDVIFSTDGYPLLMWPIMTHNLEGLRAMLENGADPNARKLHPLQNTTRFNGRYEDNAMVWAAKQEDPIYLKLLLDHGGDPNARRPPILSSSRV
;
A
#
# COMPACT_ATOMS: atom_id res chain seq x y z
N MET A 1 38.70 -6.00 58.09
CA MET A 1 38.15 -5.00 59.03
C MET A 1 38.52 -3.65 58.41
N LEU A 2 37.70 -2.85 57.74
CA LEU A 2 36.28 -2.44 57.82
C LEU A 2 35.86 -2.04 56.38
N LEU A 3 34.85 -2.67 55.77
CA LEU A 3 33.51 -2.12 55.45
C LEU A 3 33.45 -0.62 55.08
N LEU A 4 33.23 -0.32 53.79
CA LEU A 4 32.43 0.83 53.36
C LEU A 4 31.72 0.53 52.03
N SER A 5 30.52 -0.02 52.17
CA SER A 5 29.52 -0.22 51.13
C SER A 5 28.73 1.07 50.91
N VAL A 6 28.81 1.63 49.70
CA VAL A 6 27.90 2.69 49.23
C VAL A 6 26.91 2.05 48.26
N LEU A 7 25.72 1.77 48.79
CA LEU A 7 24.51 1.41 48.05
C LEU A 7 23.96 2.67 47.39
N LEU A 8 24.07 2.78 46.06
CA LEU A 8 23.30 3.76 45.30
C LEU A 8 22.04 3.05 44.78
N ALA A 9 20.97 3.14 45.58
CA ALA A 9 19.63 2.74 45.19
C ALA A 9 19.01 3.83 44.31
N CYS A 10 19.05 3.65 42.98
CA CYS A 10 18.15 4.35 42.08
C CYS A 10 16.91 3.46 41.87
N ALA A 11 15.97 3.58 42.79
CA ALA A 11 14.58 3.22 42.53
C ALA A 11 14.02 4.24 41.53
N GLY A 12 13.90 3.81 40.28
CA GLY A 12 13.25 4.57 39.22
C GLY A 12 12.58 3.59 38.27
N CYS A 13 11.38 3.14 38.65
CA CYS A 13 10.42 2.55 37.72
C CYS A 13 9.98 3.64 36.73
N GLY A 14 10.85 3.97 35.77
CA GLY A 14 10.45 4.53 34.51
C GLY A 14 10.27 3.35 33.58
N GLY A 15 9.02 2.90 33.40
CA GLY A 15 8.69 2.16 32.21
C GLY A 15 9.05 3.05 31.03
N VAL A 16 10.25 2.87 30.49
CA VAL A 16 10.60 3.37 29.18
C VAL A 16 9.66 2.61 28.26
N SER A 17 8.50 3.21 28.02
CA SER A 17 7.76 2.94 26.81
C SER A 17 8.73 3.33 25.71
N LEU A 18 9.52 2.36 25.25
CA LEU A 18 10.19 2.46 23.98
C LEU A 18 9.10 2.96 23.02
N PRO A 19 9.31 4.06 22.27
CA PRO A 19 8.38 4.39 21.21
C PRO A 19 8.22 3.12 20.41
N ALA A 20 6.97 2.69 20.18
CA ALA A 20 6.67 1.57 19.28
C ALA A 20 7.60 1.75 18.09
N THR A 21 8.56 0.83 17.95
CA THR A 21 9.63 0.96 16.95
C THR A 21 8.94 1.36 15.67
N ALA A 22 9.18 2.57 15.17
CA ALA A 22 8.55 3.04 13.95
C ALA A 22 8.97 2.03 12.89
N GLN A 23 8.06 1.08 12.60
CA GLN A 23 8.42 -0.09 11.84
C GLN A 23 8.80 0.43 10.46
N GLN A 24 10.02 0.14 10.02
CA GLN A 24 10.52 0.68 8.77
C GLN A 24 10.05 -0.25 7.65
N SER A 25 9.60 0.33 6.54
CA SER A 25 9.32 -0.45 5.34
C SER A 25 10.60 -1.11 4.83
N ALA A 26 10.46 -2.29 4.23
CA ALA A 26 11.54 -2.94 3.51
C ALA A 26 11.95 -2.16 2.23
N TYR A 27 11.13 -1.21 1.80
CA TYR A 27 11.30 -0.42 0.59
C TYR A 27 11.45 1.07 0.91
N PRO A 28 12.11 1.86 0.05
CA PRO A 28 12.20 3.31 0.21
C PRO A 28 10.85 3.98 -0.09
N LEU A 29 9.91 3.94 0.86
CA LEU A 29 8.56 4.49 0.74
C LEU A 29 8.52 5.93 0.15
N PRO A 30 9.38 6.88 0.56
CA PRO A 30 9.37 8.23 0.00
C PRO A 30 9.64 8.30 -1.51
N SER A 31 10.32 7.30 -2.09
CA SER A 31 10.56 7.22 -3.53
C SER A 31 9.32 6.79 -4.31
N TYR A 32 8.42 6.03 -3.68
CA TYR A 32 7.15 5.59 -4.27
C TYR A 32 6.03 6.58 -3.98
N PHE A 33 5.91 7.03 -2.73
CA PHE A 33 4.84 7.91 -2.25
C PHE A 33 5.44 9.15 -1.59
N PRO A 34 5.50 10.29 -2.29
CA PRO A 34 6.04 11.52 -1.71
C PRO A 34 5.19 12.09 -0.55
N ASP A 35 3.87 11.83 -0.55
CA ASP A 35 2.96 12.26 0.51
C ASP A 35 3.13 11.41 1.79
N PRO A 36 3.44 12.01 2.95
CA PRO A 36 3.56 11.29 4.22
C PRO A 36 2.31 10.48 4.62
N LYS A 37 1.10 10.94 4.27
CA LYS A 37 -0.13 10.20 4.60
C LYS A 37 -0.25 8.93 3.75
N ALA A 38 0.09 9.01 2.46
CA ALA A 38 0.20 7.84 1.60
C ALA A 38 1.26 6.85 2.12
N GLN A 39 2.42 7.33 2.58
CA GLN A 39 3.46 6.48 3.18
C GLN A 39 2.94 5.77 4.43
N ALA A 40 2.24 6.48 5.32
CA ALA A 40 1.67 5.89 6.53
C ALA A 40 0.68 4.77 6.20
N LEU A 41 -0.20 4.97 5.21
CA LEU A 41 -1.18 3.96 4.80
C LEU A 41 -0.51 2.77 4.12
N ALA A 42 0.49 3.01 3.25
CA ALA A 42 1.28 1.96 2.63
C ALA A 42 2.02 1.10 3.67
N LEU A 43 2.66 1.74 4.65
CA LEU A 43 3.37 1.06 5.73
C LEU A 43 2.43 0.25 6.64
N ALA A 44 1.27 0.82 6.99
CA ALA A 44 0.26 0.13 7.78
C ALA A 44 -0.22 -1.15 7.06
N ALA A 45 -0.45 -1.08 5.75
CA ALA A 45 -0.83 -2.25 4.96
C ALA A 45 0.31 -3.25 4.76
N GLU A 46 1.54 -2.80 4.52
CA GLU A 46 2.73 -3.66 4.45
C GLU A 46 2.92 -4.51 5.71
N HIS A 47 2.54 -3.98 6.87
CA HIS A 47 2.63 -4.69 8.15
C HIS A 47 1.33 -5.34 8.61
N GLY A 48 0.25 -5.27 7.82
CA GLY A 48 -1.04 -5.84 8.20
C GLY A 48 -1.67 -5.17 9.43
N ASN A 49 -1.30 -3.92 9.72
CA ASN A 49 -1.84 -3.18 10.86
C ASN A 49 -3.27 -2.69 10.56
N VAL A 50 -4.24 -3.59 10.73
CA VAL A 50 -5.66 -3.38 10.40
C VAL A 50 -6.23 -2.13 11.08
N GLN A 51 -5.86 -1.89 12.35
CA GLN A 51 -6.37 -0.75 13.12
C GLN A 51 -5.86 0.57 12.54
N GLU A 52 -4.58 0.62 12.17
CA GLU A 52 -4.00 1.83 11.57
C GLU A 52 -4.52 2.07 10.14
N VAL A 53 -4.70 1.02 9.34
CA VAL A 53 -5.36 1.12 8.02
C VAL A 53 -6.76 1.71 8.18
N ARG A 54 -7.56 1.18 9.11
CA ARG A 54 -8.91 1.70 9.40
C ARG A 54 -8.86 3.17 9.82
N ARG A 55 -7.99 3.53 10.77
CA ARG A 55 -7.84 4.90 11.27
C ARG A 55 -7.49 5.87 10.15
N LEU A 56 -6.47 5.55 9.35
CA LEU A 56 -6.03 6.37 8.23
C LEU A 56 -7.11 6.55 7.16
N MET A 57 -7.81 5.47 6.78
CA MET A 57 -8.82 5.55 5.72
C MET A 57 -10.14 6.17 6.20
N LYS A 58 -10.62 5.82 7.38
CA LYS A 58 -11.96 6.22 7.86
C LYS A 58 -11.97 7.51 8.67
N GLU A 59 -10.92 7.75 9.45
CA GLU A 59 -10.87 8.90 10.37
C GLU A 59 -10.02 10.03 9.78
N GLU A 60 -8.92 9.71 9.09
CA GLU A 60 -8.09 10.71 8.41
C GLU A 60 -8.40 10.90 6.92
N HIS A 61 -9.35 10.12 6.39
CA HIS A 61 -9.82 10.20 5.00
C HIS A 61 -8.71 10.05 3.93
N VAL A 62 -7.69 9.24 4.22
CA VAL A 62 -6.69 8.86 3.23
C VAL A 62 -7.33 7.92 2.22
N ASN A 63 -7.63 8.42 1.02
CA ASN A 63 -8.30 7.65 -0.03
C ASN A 63 -7.26 6.96 -0.94
N PRO A 64 -7.10 5.61 -0.89
CA PRO A 64 -6.13 4.90 -1.70
C PRO A 64 -6.48 4.87 -3.20
N ASP A 65 -7.73 5.15 -3.59
CA ASP A 65 -8.22 5.03 -4.98
C ASP A 65 -7.68 6.13 -5.90
N VAL A 66 -7.19 7.22 -5.30
CA VAL A 66 -6.62 8.38 -6.00
C VAL A 66 -5.13 8.55 -5.75
N ILE A 67 -4.53 7.67 -4.94
CA ILE A 67 -3.11 7.69 -4.62
C ILE A 67 -2.39 6.67 -5.50
N PHE A 68 -1.41 7.17 -6.25
CA PHE A 68 -0.58 6.36 -7.12
C PHE A 68 0.89 6.59 -6.77
N SER A 69 1.69 5.54 -6.94
CA SER A 69 3.14 5.69 -6.85
C SER A 69 3.67 6.65 -7.91
N THR A 70 4.94 7.04 -7.77
CA THR A 70 5.69 7.79 -8.79
C THR A 70 5.66 7.11 -10.17
N ASP A 71 5.70 5.77 -10.20
CA ASP A 71 5.55 4.96 -11.42
C ASP A 71 4.09 4.77 -11.88
N GLY A 72 3.11 5.29 -11.13
CA GLY A 72 1.70 5.27 -11.50
C GLY A 72 0.90 4.05 -11.02
N TYR A 73 1.47 3.22 -10.15
CA TYR A 73 0.76 2.06 -9.59
C TYR A 73 -0.21 2.48 -8.47
N PRO A 74 -1.43 1.94 -8.40
CA PRO A 74 -2.36 2.26 -7.32
C PRO A 74 -1.78 1.86 -5.95
N LEU A 75 -2.06 2.65 -4.91
CA LEU A 75 -1.59 2.34 -3.56
C LEU A 75 -2.08 0.97 -3.06
N LEU A 76 -3.27 0.53 -3.49
CA LEU A 76 -3.82 -0.80 -3.18
C LEU A 76 -2.95 -1.96 -3.68
N MET A 77 -2.03 -1.73 -4.62
CA MET A 77 -1.03 -2.71 -5.05
C MET A 77 0.05 -2.95 -3.99
N TRP A 78 0.33 -1.98 -3.11
CA TRP A 78 1.42 -2.06 -2.15
C TRP A 78 1.40 -3.31 -1.25
N PRO A 79 0.28 -3.68 -0.59
CA PRO A 79 0.21 -4.92 0.17
C PRO A 79 0.34 -6.19 -0.70
N ILE A 80 0.09 -6.13 -2.00
CA ILE A 80 0.33 -7.26 -2.92
C ILE A 80 1.83 -7.40 -3.18
N MET A 81 2.50 -6.28 -3.49
CA MET A 81 3.95 -6.23 -3.74
C MET A 81 4.76 -6.65 -2.51
N THR A 82 4.28 -6.29 -1.33
CA THR A 82 4.92 -6.60 -0.04
C THR A 82 4.42 -7.90 0.58
N HIS A 83 3.59 -8.67 -0.14
CA HIS A 83 3.05 -9.97 0.27
C HIS A 83 2.31 -9.95 1.61
N ASN A 84 1.52 -8.91 1.86
CA ASN A 84 0.69 -8.78 3.05
C ASN A 84 -0.81 -8.90 2.74
N LEU A 85 -1.33 -10.11 2.85
CA LEU A 85 -2.75 -10.40 2.61
C LEU A 85 -3.68 -9.69 3.61
N GLU A 86 -3.30 -9.57 4.88
CA GLU A 86 -4.11 -8.89 5.90
C GLU A 86 -4.20 -7.39 5.65
N GLY A 87 -3.11 -6.76 5.20
CA GLY A 87 -3.10 -5.36 4.80
C GLY A 87 -3.99 -5.09 3.59
N LEU A 88 -3.94 -5.96 2.57
CA LEU A 88 -4.84 -5.86 1.43
C LEU A 88 -6.30 -6.01 1.87
N ARG A 89 -6.60 -7.03 2.69
CA ARG A 89 -7.94 -7.25 3.25
C ARG A 89 -8.43 -6.03 4.01
N ALA A 90 -7.60 -5.48 4.89
CA ALA A 90 -7.95 -4.31 5.69
C ALA A 90 -8.31 -3.10 4.81
N MET A 91 -7.54 -2.85 3.74
CA MET A 91 -7.86 -1.77 2.80
C MET A 91 -9.19 -2.00 2.09
N LEU A 92 -9.44 -3.21 1.59
CA LEU A 92 -10.68 -3.55 0.88
C LEU A 92 -11.90 -3.50 1.80
N GLU A 93 -11.81 -4.03 3.02
CA GLU A 93 -12.88 -3.96 4.03
C GLU A 93 -13.18 -2.52 4.47
N ASN A 94 -12.18 -1.62 4.35
CA ASN A 94 -12.36 -0.18 4.56
C ASN A 94 -12.75 0.59 3.28
N GLY A 95 -13.09 -0.11 2.19
CA GLY A 95 -13.73 0.45 1.01
C GLY A 95 -12.77 0.94 -0.08
N ALA A 96 -11.51 0.50 -0.08
CA ALA A 96 -10.64 0.70 -1.24
C ALA A 96 -11.23 -0.01 -2.47
N ASP A 97 -11.24 0.66 -3.62
CA ASP A 97 -11.76 0.12 -4.87
C ASP A 97 -10.69 -0.77 -5.55
N PRO A 98 -10.91 -2.09 -5.71
CA PRO A 98 -9.99 -2.97 -6.43
C PRO A 98 -9.79 -2.57 -7.90
N ASN A 99 -10.68 -1.74 -8.46
CA ASN A 99 -10.65 -1.29 -9.84
C ASN A 99 -9.96 0.06 -10.05
N ALA A 100 -9.51 0.73 -8.99
CA ALA A 100 -8.84 2.03 -9.06
C ALA A 100 -7.62 1.99 -10.01
N ARG A 101 -7.54 2.97 -10.91
CA ARG A 101 -6.54 3.00 -11.99
C ARG A 101 -6.20 4.41 -12.43
N LYS A 102 -4.92 4.63 -12.73
CA LYS A 102 -4.41 5.90 -13.24
C LYS A 102 -4.68 6.02 -14.73
N LEU A 103 -5.21 7.16 -15.17
CA LEU A 103 -5.25 7.51 -16.59
C LEU A 103 -3.84 7.77 -17.12
N HIS A 104 -3.56 7.27 -18.30
CA HIS A 104 -2.26 7.45 -18.94
C HIS A 104 -2.05 8.94 -19.29
N PRO A 105 -0.92 9.57 -18.91
CA PRO A 105 -0.72 11.01 -19.05
C PRO A 105 -0.88 11.55 -20.48
N LEU A 106 -0.58 10.73 -21.48
CA LEU A 106 -0.66 11.09 -22.91
C LEU A 106 -2.06 10.92 -23.54
N GLN A 107 -3.12 10.91 -22.72
CA GLN A 107 -4.50 10.70 -23.16
C GLN A 107 -4.94 11.65 -24.29
N ASN A 108 -4.43 12.88 -24.34
CA ASN A 108 -4.91 13.90 -25.30
C ASN A 108 -4.02 14.08 -26.54
N THR A 109 -2.92 13.34 -26.69
CA THR A 109 -1.89 13.69 -27.69
C THR A 109 -1.38 12.52 -28.55
N THR A 110 -1.91 11.29 -28.37
CA THR A 110 -1.30 10.09 -28.98
C THR A 110 -2.30 8.93 -29.21
N ARG A 111 -1.81 7.80 -29.75
CA ARG A 111 -2.47 6.46 -29.75
C ARG A 111 -2.84 5.91 -28.35
N PHE A 112 -2.55 6.67 -27.29
CA PHE A 112 -2.82 6.32 -25.90
C PHE A 112 -4.09 6.98 -25.35
N ASN A 113 -4.95 7.58 -26.20
CA ASN A 113 -6.23 8.15 -25.79
C ASN A 113 -7.12 7.15 -25.04
N GLY A 114 -7.63 7.56 -23.87
CA GLY A 114 -8.47 6.75 -22.99
C GLY A 114 -7.80 5.52 -22.36
N ARG A 115 -6.46 5.46 -22.34
CA ARG A 115 -5.75 4.33 -21.72
C ARG A 115 -5.53 4.54 -20.23
N TYR A 116 -5.49 3.41 -19.53
CA TYR A 116 -5.20 3.32 -18.11
C TYR A 116 -3.93 2.50 -17.89
N GLU A 117 -3.24 2.79 -16.79
CA GLU A 117 -2.21 1.91 -16.24
C GLU A 117 -2.83 0.65 -15.62
N ASP A 118 -1.99 -0.36 -15.39
CA ASP A 118 -2.39 -1.60 -14.72
C ASP A 118 -2.89 -1.29 -13.30
N ASN A 119 -4.06 -1.82 -12.93
CA ASN A 119 -4.59 -1.72 -11.56
C ASN A 119 -4.17 -2.91 -10.70
N ALA A 120 -4.62 -2.93 -9.44
CA ALA A 120 -4.36 -4.03 -8.50
C ALA A 120 -4.81 -5.40 -9.06
N MET A 121 -5.93 -5.47 -9.78
CA MET A 121 -6.41 -6.69 -10.43
C MET A 121 -5.40 -7.27 -11.43
N VAL A 122 -4.92 -6.44 -12.36
CA VAL A 122 -3.96 -6.86 -13.39
C VAL A 122 -2.63 -7.28 -12.76
N TRP A 123 -2.21 -6.61 -11.69
CA TRP A 123 -1.00 -6.98 -10.96
C TRP A 123 -1.12 -8.29 -10.20
N ALA A 124 -2.23 -8.50 -9.48
CA ALA A 124 -2.51 -9.73 -8.76
C ALA A 124 -2.57 -10.94 -9.69
N ALA A 125 -3.14 -10.77 -10.89
CA ALA A 125 -3.20 -11.82 -11.90
C ALA A 125 -1.83 -12.25 -12.47
N LYS A 126 -0.79 -11.43 -12.28
CA LYS A 126 0.60 -11.76 -12.64
C LYS A 126 1.39 -12.44 -11.52
N GLN A 127 0.84 -12.47 -10.30
CA GLN A 127 1.52 -13.10 -9.16
C GLN A 127 1.36 -14.62 -9.21
N GLU A 128 2.33 -15.34 -8.65
CA GLU A 128 2.26 -16.80 -8.51
C GLU A 128 1.18 -17.23 -7.52
N ASP A 129 0.99 -16.46 -6.45
CA ASP A 129 -0.01 -16.73 -5.43
C ASP A 129 -1.37 -16.11 -5.83
N PRO A 130 -2.38 -16.92 -6.20
CA PRO A 130 -3.68 -16.43 -6.63
C PRO A 130 -4.51 -15.85 -5.48
N ILE A 131 -4.10 -15.98 -4.22
CA ILE A 131 -4.89 -15.56 -3.07
C ILE A 131 -5.21 -14.05 -3.09
N TYR A 132 -4.30 -13.23 -3.60
CA TYR A 132 -4.50 -11.79 -3.75
C TYR A 132 -5.53 -11.48 -4.83
N LEU A 133 -5.46 -12.17 -5.97
CA LEU A 133 -6.44 -12.01 -7.05
C LEU A 133 -7.83 -12.44 -6.57
N LYS A 134 -7.91 -13.59 -5.88
CA LYS A 134 -9.16 -14.07 -5.30
C LYS A 134 -9.74 -13.05 -4.33
N LEU A 135 -8.92 -12.48 -3.45
CA LEU A 135 -9.38 -11.48 -2.48
C LEU A 135 -9.91 -10.21 -3.17
N LEU A 136 -9.22 -9.71 -4.20
CA LEU A 136 -9.73 -8.55 -4.96
C LEU A 136 -11.06 -8.86 -5.66
N LEU A 137 -11.21 -10.06 -6.24
CA LEU A 137 -12.47 -10.51 -6.86
C LEU A 137 -13.61 -10.61 -5.84
N ASP A 138 -13.33 -11.18 -4.66
CA ASP A 138 -14.29 -11.30 -3.56
C ASP A 138 -14.81 -9.92 -3.10
N HIS A 139 -14.03 -8.85 -3.34
CA HIS A 139 -14.38 -7.46 -3.03
C HIS A 139 -14.81 -6.63 -4.26
N GLY A 140 -15.26 -7.27 -5.34
CA GLY A 140 -15.85 -6.58 -6.49
C GLY A 140 -14.86 -6.14 -7.57
N GLY A 141 -13.67 -6.72 -7.59
CA GLY A 141 -12.72 -6.56 -8.68
C GLY A 141 -13.29 -7.06 -10.01
N ASP A 142 -13.14 -6.28 -11.08
CA ASP A 142 -13.57 -6.65 -12.42
C ASP A 142 -12.61 -7.69 -13.02
N PRO A 143 -13.05 -8.94 -13.28
CA PRO A 143 -12.20 -9.96 -13.90
C PRO A 143 -11.80 -9.60 -15.35
N ASN A 144 -12.47 -8.61 -15.96
CA ASN A 144 -12.14 -8.10 -17.28
C ASN A 144 -11.24 -6.86 -17.24
N ALA A 145 -10.78 -6.44 -16.06
CA ALA A 145 -9.80 -5.37 -15.92
C ALA A 145 -8.57 -5.71 -16.75
N ARG A 146 -8.35 -4.94 -17.81
CA ARG A 146 -7.24 -5.16 -18.75
C ARG A 146 -6.69 -3.85 -19.25
N ARG A 147 -5.38 -3.82 -19.46
CA ARG A 147 -4.74 -2.79 -20.28
C ARG A 147 -5.02 -3.13 -21.75
N PRO A 148 -5.71 -2.26 -22.52
CA PRO A 148 -5.97 -2.54 -23.92
C PRO A 148 -4.64 -2.67 -24.70
N PRO A 149 -4.57 -3.52 -25.74
CA PRO A 149 -3.33 -3.71 -26.51
C PRO A 149 -2.90 -2.40 -27.18
N ILE A 150 -1.60 -2.20 -27.36
CA ILE A 150 -1.09 -1.09 -28.18
C ILE A 150 -1.54 -1.42 -29.62
N LEU A 151 -2.33 -0.55 -30.25
CA LEU A 151 -2.58 -0.67 -31.68
C LEU A 151 -1.22 -0.43 -32.36
N SER A 152 -0.56 -1.51 -32.76
CA SER A 152 0.53 -1.41 -33.73
C SER A 152 -0.13 -0.96 -35.02
N SER A 153 0.28 0.19 -35.55
CA SER A 153 -0.03 0.54 -36.92
C SER A 153 0.61 -0.53 -37.82
N SER A 154 -0.14 -1.58 -38.13
CA SER A 154 0.15 -2.43 -39.27
C SER A 154 0.09 -1.52 -40.49
N ARG A 155 1.26 -1.25 -41.07
CA ARG A 155 1.41 -0.55 -42.34
C ARG A 155 0.46 -1.19 -43.36
N VAL A 156 -0.36 -0.36 -43.99
CA VAL A 156 -0.87 -0.59 -45.34
C VAL A 156 0.05 0.16 -46.29
#